data_AF-A0A6C0ELX5-F1
#
_entry.id   AF-A0A6C0ELX5-F1
#
_cell.length_a   1.000
_cell.length_b   1.000
_cell.length_c   1.000
_cell.angle_alpha   90.00
_cell.angle_beta   90.00
_cell.angle_gamma   90.00
#
_symmetry.space_group_name_H-M   'P 1'
#
loop_
_entity.id
_entity.type
_entity.pdbx_description
1 polymer ?
#
loop_
_entity_poly.entity_id
_entity_poly.type
_entity_poly.pdbx_seq_one_letter_code
_entity_poly.pdbx_strand_id
1 'polypeptide(L)'
;MFIIFILYKKIFVNLYMEFKKTVLIIAIVLLIGTLIFLGSMMSSKSKEANWPPKVAECPDFWEEKSSVNENGESIVACNNLHSLGKNSCKKTMNFSADRWNGSEGDCRKSKWAKGCDLTWDGVTNQQVCNNDVVASNDSSSTCK
;
A
#
# COMPACT_ATOMS: atom_id res chain seq x y z
N MET A 1 -44.71 -48.17 30.52
CA MET A 1 -44.66 -47.08 29.52
C MET A 1 -43.68 -45.96 29.92
N PHE A 2 -43.76 -45.41 31.14
CA PHE A 2 -42.85 -44.34 31.61
C PHE A 2 -41.35 -44.70 31.65
N ILE A 3 -40.99 -45.90 32.14
CA ILE A 3 -39.58 -46.33 32.22
C ILE A 3 -38.95 -46.47 30.82
N ILE A 4 -39.70 -46.99 29.86
CA ILE A 4 -39.26 -47.13 28.46
C ILE A 4 -38.97 -45.75 27.85
N PHE A 5 -39.82 -44.76 28.13
CA PHE A 5 -39.63 -43.38 27.65
C PHE A 5 -38.37 -42.72 28.25
N ILE A 6 -38.10 -42.94 29.54
CA ILE A 6 -36.89 -42.44 30.21
C ILE A 6 -35.63 -43.10 29.65
N LEU A 7 -35.68 -44.41 29.37
CA LEU A 7 -34.55 -45.15 28.78
C LEU A 7 -34.27 -44.69 27.34
N TYR A 8 -35.30 -44.50 26.51
CA TYR A 8 -35.15 -43.96 25.16
C TYR A 8 -34.57 -42.54 25.16
N LYS A 9 -35.05 -41.68 26.07
CA LYS A 9 -34.52 -40.31 26.22
C LYS A 9 -33.04 -40.33 26.64
N LYS A 10 -32.66 -41.21 27.57
CA LYS A 10 -31.26 -41.35 28.04
C LYS A 10 -30.34 -41.89 26.95
N ILE A 11 -30.79 -42.88 26.16
CA ILE A 11 -30.05 -43.44 25.03
C ILE A 11 -29.89 -42.40 23.92
N PHE A 12 -30.96 -41.70 23.55
CA PHE A 12 -30.94 -40.68 22.50
C PHE A 12 -30.02 -39.50 22.87
N VAL A 13 -30.07 -39.04 24.13
CA VAL A 13 -29.17 -37.98 24.62
C VAL A 13 -27.71 -38.44 24.60
N ASN A 14 -27.42 -39.69 24.98
CA ASN A 14 -26.05 -40.22 24.91
C ASN A 14 -25.53 -40.31 23.47
N LEU A 15 -26.35 -40.82 22.54
CA LEU A 15 -25.99 -40.94 21.12
C LEU A 15 -25.72 -39.56 20.48
N TYR A 16 -26.51 -38.56 20.88
CA TYR A 16 -26.39 -37.19 20.39
C TYR A 16 -25.15 -36.46 20.91
N MET A 17 -24.75 -36.71 22.16
CA MET A 17 -23.53 -36.14 22.73
C MET A 17 -22.27 -36.69 22.06
N GLU A 18 -22.29 -37.93 21.58
CA GLU A 18 -21.17 -38.52 20.83
C GLU A 18 -21.05 -37.97 19.40
N PHE A 19 -22.17 -37.77 18.67
CA PHE A 19 -22.15 -37.15 17.34
C PHE A 19 -21.66 -35.70 17.38
N LYS A 20 -22.14 -34.91 18.34
CA LYS A 20 -21.74 -33.51 18.53
C LYS A 20 -20.24 -33.36 18.78
N LYS A 21 -19.65 -34.22 19.61
CA LYS A 21 -18.20 -34.22 19.88
C LYS A 21 -17.39 -34.47 18.61
N THR A 22 -17.81 -35.43 17.79
CA THR A 22 -17.13 -35.74 16.51
C THR A 22 -17.20 -34.56 15.54
N VAL A 23 -18.37 -33.95 15.37
CA VAL A 23 -18.53 -32.76 14.51
C VAL A 23 -17.71 -31.57 15.04
N LEU A 24 -17.69 -31.37 16.37
CA LEU A 24 -16.91 -30.32 17.01
C LEU A 24 -15.40 -30.50 16.76
N ILE A 25 -14.89 -31.73 16.87
CA ILE A 25 -13.48 -32.06 16.61
C ILE A 25 -13.13 -31.76 15.15
N ILE A 26 -13.94 -32.21 14.19
CA ILE A 26 -13.70 -31.95 12.76
C ILE A 26 -13.70 -30.46 12.46
N ALA A 27 -14.65 -29.70 13.02
CA ALA A 27 -14.73 -28.25 12.83
C ALA A 27 -13.47 -27.53 13.33
N ILE A 28 -12.91 -27.94 14.48
CA ILE A 28 -11.68 -27.37 15.02
C ILE A 28 -10.47 -27.71 14.13
N VAL A 29 -10.37 -28.95 13.65
CA VAL A 29 -9.28 -29.36 12.74
C VAL A 29 -9.33 -28.56 11.43
N LEU A 30 -10.52 -28.38 10.85
CA LEU A 30 -10.71 -27.56 9.65
C LEU A 30 -10.37 -26.09 9.90
N LEU A 31 -10.78 -25.54 11.04
CA LEU A 31 -10.47 -24.16 11.42
C LEU A 31 -8.95 -23.92 11.54
N ILE A 32 -8.24 -24.81 12.23
CA ILE A 32 -6.78 -24.70 12.37
C ILE A 32 -6.11 -24.85 10.99
N GLY A 33 -6.57 -25.78 10.15
CA GLY A 33 -6.05 -26.00 8.80
C GLY A 33 -6.19 -24.77 7.90
N THR A 34 -7.35 -24.11 7.90
CA THR A 34 -7.56 -22.89 7.09
C THR A 34 -6.72 -21.71 7.57
N LEU A 35 -6.53 -21.56 8.89
CA LEU A 35 -5.66 -20.51 9.44
C LEU A 35 -4.20 -20.71 9.05
N ILE A 36 -3.68 -21.94 9.10
CA ILE A 36 -2.31 -22.25 8.67
C ILE A 36 -2.14 -21.97 7.18
N PHE A 37 -3.11 -22.34 6.36
CA PHE A 37 -3.08 -22.10 4.91
C PHE A 37 -3.07 -20.61 4.55
N LEU A 38 -3.95 -19.81 5.18
CA LEU A 38 -3.97 -18.36 4.95
C LEU A 38 -2.69 -17.67 5.46
N GLY A 39 -2.19 -18.11 6.62
CA GLY A 39 -0.95 -17.58 7.20
C GLY A 39 0.27 -17.84 6.31
N SER A 40 0.39 -19.04 5.72
CA SER A 40 1.50 -19.39 4.85
C SER A 40 1.48 -18.61 3.52
N MET A 41 0.29 -18.39 2.95
CA MET A 41 0.14 -17.59 1.73
C MET A 41 0.55 -16.12 1.94
N MET A 42 0.18 -15.53 3.07
CA MET A 42 0.49 -14.12 3.37
C MET A 42 1.98 -13.90 3.65
N SER A 43 2.67 -14.87 4.26
CA SER A 43 4.10 -14.77 4.59
C SER A 43 5.02 -14.65 3.37
N SER A 44 4.56 -15.07 2.19
CA SER A 44 5.36 -15.06 0.95
C SER A 44 5.30 -13.73 0.19
N LYS A 45 4.36 -12.84 0.51
CA LYS A 45 4.13 -11.58 -0.23
C LYS A 45 4.64 -10.33 0.48
N SER A 46 5.08 -10.44 1.73
CA SER A 46 5.49 -9.30 2.56
C SER A 46 6.96 -8.90 2.45
N LYS A 47 7.83 -9.71 1.81
CA LYS A 47 9.29 -9.49 1.83
C LYS A 47 9.86 -8.74 0.62
N GLU A 48 9.11 -8.60 -0.47
CA GLU A 48 9.60 -8.00 -1.73
C GLU A 48 8.84 -6.74 -2.15
N ALA A 49 7.86 -6.28 -1.38
CA ALA A 49 7.15 -5.05 -1.68
C ALA A 49 7.93 -3.86 -1.10
N ASN A 50 8.63 -3.12 -1.95
CA ASN A 50 9.18 -1.82 -1.60
C ASN A 50 7.98 -0.89 -1.29
N TRP A 51 7.73 -0.63 0.00
CA TRP A 51 6.60 0.20 0.43
C TRP A 51 6.87 1.67 0.09
N PRO A 52 5.88 2.47 -0.38
CA PRO A 52 4.51 2.08 -0.69
C PRO A 52 4.40 1.44 -2.09
N PRO A 53 3.51 0.44 -2.27
CA PRO A 53 3.34 -0.26 -3.54
C PRO A 53 2.75 0.62 -4.65
N LYS A 54 2.15 1.75 -4.29
CA LYS A 54 1.65 2.76 -5.22
C LYS A 54 2.03 4.14 -4.67
N VAL A 55 2.80 4.87 -5.46
CA VAL A 55 3.13 6.28 -5.22
C VAL A 55 2.15 7.14 -6.02
N ALA A 56 1.62 8.21 -5.43
CA ALA A 56 0.75 9.14 -6.14
C ALA A 56 1.52 9.91 -7.23
N GLU A 57 0.87 10.31 -8.31
CA GLU A 57 1.52 11.04 -9.41
C GLU A 57 1.75 12.53 -9.06
N CYS A 58 1.00 13.05 -8.09
CA CYS A 58 1.13 14.39 -7.55
C CYS A 58 1.62 14.38 -6.08
N PRO A 59 2.19 15.50 -5.60
CA PRO A 59 2.50 15.70 -4.19
C PRO A 59 1.26 15.58 -3.28
N ASP A 60 1.48 15.38 -1.99
CA ASP A 60 0.38 15.22 -1.04
C ASP A 60 -0.49 16.48 -1.01
N PHE A 61 -1.81 16.29 -1.01
CA PHE A 61 -2.82 17.36 -1.00
C PHE A 61 -2.82 18.25 -2.26
N TRP A 62 -2.22 17.81 -3.37
CA TRP A 62 -2.38 18.43 -4.68
C TRP A 62 -3.47 17.72 -5.47
N GLU A 63 -4.18 18.46 -6.33
CA GLU A 63 -5.24 17.91 -7.17
C GLU A 63 -4.70 17.53 -8.55
N GLU A 64 -4.98 16.30 -8.97
CA GLU A 64 -4.74 15.80 -10.32
C GLU A 64 -5.79 16.39 -11.28
N LYS A 65 -5.31 17.09 -12.31
CA LYS A 65 -6.15 17.51 -13.44
C LYS A 65 -5.65 16.86 -14.72
N SER A 66 -6.49 16.00 -15.28
CA SER A 66 -6.28 15.46 -16.62
C SER A 66 -6.36 16.59 -17.64
N SER A 67 -5.28 16.81 -18.37
CA SER A 67 -5.20 17.75 -19.48
C SER A 67 -4.80 16.97 -20.73
N VAL A 68 -5.06 17.53 -21.92
CA VAL A 68 -4.67 16.90 -23.18
C VAL A 68 -3.60 17.77 -23.82
N ASN A 69 -2.46 17.17 -24.17
CA ASN A 69 -1.42 17.86 -24.92
C ASN A 69 -1.88 18.16 -26.35
N GLU A 70 -1.15 19.01 -27.07
CA GLU A 70 -1.41 19.35 -28.48
C GLU A 70 -1.47 18.10 -29.39
N ASN A 71 -0.83 17.00 -28.97
CA ASN A 71 -0.80 15.71 -29.67
C ASN A 71 -1.99 14.78 -29.34
N GLY A 72 -2.94 15.20 -28.51
CA GLY A 72 -4.09 14.37 -28.10
C GLY A 72 -3.79 13.39 -26.96
N GLU A 73 -2.61 13.45 -26.35
CA GLU A 73 -2.20 12.59 -25.24
C GLU A 73 -2.71 13.13 -23.90
N SER A 74 -3.28 12.24 -23.07
CA SER A 74 -3.72 12.57 -21.72
C SER A 74 -2.50 12.74 -20.80
N ILE A 75 -2.29 13.95 -20.31
CA ILE A 75 -1.30 14.28 -19.29
C ILE A 75 -1.96 14.57 -17.93
N VAL A 76 -1.24 14.29 -16.85
CA VAL A 76 -1.68 14.61 -15.50
C VAL A 76 -0.95 15.87 -15.04
N ALA A 77 -1.70 16.96 -14.90
CA ALA A 77 -1.21 18.21 -14.33
C ALA A 77 -1.62 18.30 -12.86
N CYS A 78 -0.65 18.56 -11.98
CA CYS A 78 -0.85 18.70 -10.55
C CYS A 78 -1.04 20.16 -10.17
N ASN A 79 -2.12 20.47 -9.45
CA ASN A 79 -2.43 21.81 -8.98
C ASN A 79 -2.43 21.93 -7.46
N ASN A 80 -1.73 22.95 -6.97
CA ASN A 80 -1.65 23.33 -5.57
C ASN A 80 -2.76 24.33 -5.21
N LEU A 81 -3.97 23.83 -4.98
CA LEU A 81 -5.12 24.68 -4.61
C LEU A 81 -4.91 25.36 -3.25
N HIS A 82 -4.21 24.68 -2.34
CA HIS A 82 -4.03 25.12 -0.97
C HIS A 82 -2.80 26.03 -0.77
N SER A 83 -2.07 26.36 -1.83
CA SER A 83 -0.84 27.16 -1.77
C SER A 83 0.19 26.63 -0.76
N LEU A 84 0.35 25.30 -0.71
CA LEU A 84 1.29 24.60 0.15
C LEU A 84 2.74 24.87 -0.27
N GLY A 85 3.67 24.76 0.68
CA GLY A 85 5.10 24.96 0.46
C GLY A 85 5.49 26.42 0.24
N LYS A 86 6.63 26.62 -0.42
CA LYS A 86 7.20 27.96 -0.63
C LYS A 86 6.51 28.71 -1.77
N ASN A 87 6.31 30.02 -1.58
CA ASN A 87 5.74 30.92 -2.60
C ASN A 87 6.59 31.04 -3.88
N SER A 88 7.89 30.72 -3.81
CA SER A 88 8.78 30.71 -4.98
C SER A 88 8.53 29.52 -5.91
N CYS A 89 7.76 28.53 -5.47
CA CYS A 89 7.47 27.32 -6.23
C CYS A 89 6.23 27.48 -7.10
N LYS A 90 6.24 26.80 -8.24
CA LYS A 90 5.10 26.81 -9.17
C LYS A 90 3.90 26.12 -8.48
N LYS A 91 2.73 26.72 -8.62
CA LYS A 91 1.46 26.15 -8.12
C LYS A 91 0.83 25.13 -9.07
N THR A 92 1.34 25.03 -10.29
CA THR A 92 0.92 24.06 -11.29
C THR A 92 2.15 23.41 -11.89
N MET A 93 2.17 22.08 -11.89
CA MET A 93 3.29 21.27 -12.37
C MET A 93 2.78 20.11 -13.23
N ASN A 94 3.49 19.79 -14.30
CA ASN A 94 3.27 18.58 -15.10
C ASN A 94 4.39 17.59 -14.77
N PHE A 95 4.05 16.53 -14.03
CA PHE A 95 4.98 15.45 -13.67
C PHE A 95 4.93 14.26 -14.63
N SER A 96 4.06 14.28 -15.65
CA SER A 96 4.03 13.28 -16.72
C SER A 96 5.10 13.53 -17.80
N ALA A 97 5.78 14.69 -17.78
CA ALA A 97 6.86 14.98 -18.73
C ALA A 97 8.09 14.08 -18.50
N ASP A 98 8.78 13.70 -19.57
CA ASP A 98 9.91 12.75 -19.56
C ASP A 98 10.99 13.05 -18.51
N ARG A 99 11.24 14.34 -18.20
CA ARG A 99 12.21 14.75 -17.18
C ARG A 99 11.92 14.17 -15.78
N TRP A 100 10.65 13.95 -15.46
CA TRP A 100 10.17 13.49 -14.17
C TRP A 100 9.90 11.98 -14.15
N ASN A 101 10.15 11.30 -15.27
CA ASN A 101 9.98 9.87 -15.44
C ASN A 101 11.34 9.19 -15.68
N GLY A 102 11.38 7.86 -15.67
CA GLY A 102 12.61 7.07 -15.81
C GLY A 102 13.34 6.81 -14.49
N SER A 103 14.55 6.24 -14.54
CA SER A 103 15.31 5.79 -13.34
C SER A 103 15.58 6.91 -12.34
N GLU A 104 15.77 8.13 -12.83
CA GLU A 104 16.08 9.32 -12.04
C GLU A 104 14.83 10.15 -11.66
N GLY A 105 13.66 9.80 -12.19
CA GLY A 105 12.45 10.62 -12.09
C GLY A 105 12.04 10.91 -10.64
N ASP A 106 12.01 9.87 -9.81
CA ASP A 106 11.61 9.98 -8.40
C ASP A 106 12.60 10.79 -7.56
N CYS A 107 13.90 10.69 -7.85
CA CYS A 107 14.88 11.53 -7.16
C CYS A 107 14.71 13.01 -7.52
N ARG A 108 14.46 13.34 -8.79
CA ARG A 108 14.20 14.72 -9.23
C ARG A 108 12.93 15.27 -8.59
N LYS A 109 11.85 14.46 -8.56
CA LYS A 109 10.60 14.79 -7.86
C LYS A 109 10.86 15.08 -6.37
N SER A 110 11.63 14.21 -5.70
CA SER A 110 12.00 14.37 -4.29
C SER A 110 12.80 15.64 -4.02
N LYS A 111 13.80 15.95 -4.87
CA LYS A 111 14.63 17.16 -4.76
C LYS A 111 13.79 18.42 -4.93
N TRP A 112 12.91 18.44 -5.94
CA TRP A 112 12.01 19.56 -6.17
C TRP A 112 11.02 19.75 -5.01
N ALA A 113 10.37 18.67 -4.56
CA ALA A 113 9.40 18.73 -3.47
C ALA A 113 10.05 19.20 -2.15
N LYS A 114 11.19 18.63 -1.77
CA LYS A 114 11.97 19.08 -0.60
C LYS A 114 12.45 20.53 -0.75
N GLY A 115 12.90 20.92 -1.93
CA GLY A 115 13.28 22.30 -2.22
C GLY A 115 12.13 23.29 -2.03
N CYS A 116 10.91 22.85 -2.35
CA CYS A 116 9.66 23.59 -2.21
C CYS A 116 8.97 23.45 -0.85
N ASP A 117 9.56 22.71 0.10
CA ASP A 117 8.94 22.39 1.39
C ASP A 117 7.56 21.72 1.25
N LEU A 118 7.50 20.75 0.33
CA LEU A 118 6.32 19.96 0.02
C LEU A 118 6.56 18.50 0.42
N THR A 119 5.51 17.84 0.89
CA THR A 119 5.52 16.40 1.11
C THR A 119 4.95 15.66 -0.08
N TRP A 120 5.47 14.47 -0.31
CA TRP A 120 5.01 13.54 -1.34
C TRP A 120 5.27 12.13 -0.83
N ASP A 121 4.21 11.43 -0.44
CA ASP A 121 4.30 10.07 0.09
C ASP A 121 4.81 9.09 -0.95
N GLY A 122 5.82 8.31 -0.57
CA GLY A 122 6.59 7.42 -1.44
C GLY A 122 7.77 8.08 -2.17
N VAL A 123 7.89 9.42 -2.15
CA VAL A 123 8.96 10.14 -2.88
C VAL A 123 9.87 10.93 -1.93
N THR A 124 9.31 11.73 -1.05
CA THR A 124 10.09 12.60 -0.13
C THR A 124 10.54 11.88 1.13
N ASN A 125 9.77 10.89 1.57
CA ASN A 125 9.98 10.07 2.76
C ASN A 125 10.91 8.86 2.53
N GLN A 126 11.49 8.74 1.33
CA GLN A 126 12.37 7.63 0.95
C GLN A 126 13.74 8.10 0.51
N GLN A 127 14.74 7.22 0.62
CA GLN A 127 16.04 7.40 -0.01
C GLN A 127 15.95 7.04 -1.50
N VAL A 128 15.31 7.92 -2.27
CA VAL A 128 15.22 7.82 -3.75
C VAL A 128 16.46 8.37 -4.47
N CYS A 129 17.32 9.10 -3.77
CA CYS A 129 18.58 9.64 -4.28
C CYS A 129 19.76 9.01 -3.54
N ASN A 130 20.87 8.70 -4.23
CA ASN A 130 22.09 8.28 -3.56
C ASN A 130 22.77 9.48 -2.88
N ASN A 131 23.22 9.25 -1.64
CA ASN A 131 24.15 10.14 -0.95
C ASN A 131 25.58 9.66 -1.20
N ASP A 132 25.98 9.53 -2.46
CA ASP A 132 27.39 9.26 -2.75
C ASP A 132 28.17 10.54 -2.46
N VAL A 133 28.97 10.48 -1.40
CA VAL A 133 29.82 11.56 -0.90
C VAL A 133 30.81 11.96 -1.99
N VAL A 134 30.46 12.97 -2.77
CA VAL A 134 31.45 13.80 -3.46
C VAL A 134 31.51 15.10 -2.69
N ALA A 135 32.66 15.32 -2.07
CA ALA A 135 33.05 16.57 -1.45
C ALA A 135 33.05 17.69 -2.50
N SER A 136 31.91 18.33 -2.68
CA SER A 136 31.76 19.60 -3.36
C SER A 136 30.54 20.28 -2.75
N ASN A 137 30.72 21.55 -2.36
CA ASN A 137 29.70 22.42 -1.75
C ASN A 137 28.54 22.72 -2.70
N ASP A 138 27.83 21.69 -3.16
CA ASP A 138 26.60 21.80 -3.92
C ASP A 138 25.65 20.72 -3.44
N SER A 139 24.41 21.10 -3.15
CA SER A 139 23.34 20.26 -2.63
C SER A 139 22.80 19.31 -3.70
N SER A 140 23.70 18.66 -4.44
CA SER A 140 23.43 17.83 -5.61
C SER A 140 23.64 16.36 -5.26
N SER A 141 22.65 15.79 -4.58
CA SER A 141 22.44 14.35 -4.59
C SER A 141 22.22 13.90 -6.03
N THR A 142 23.12 13.07 -6.57
CA THR A 142 23.01 12.52 -7.92
C THR A 142 21.86 11.50 -7.97
N CYS A 143 21.03 11.62 -9.00
CA CYS A 143 19.95 10.68 -9.28
C CYS A 143 20.56 9.39 -9.88
N LYS A 144 19.92 8.23 -9.72
CA LYS A 144 20.46 6.91 -10.12
C LYS A 144 20.19 6.55 -11.58
#